data_AF-A0A7J7KFP2-F1
#
_entry.id   AF-A0A7J7KFP2-F1
#
_cell.length_a   1.000
_cell.length_b   1.000
_cell.length_c   1.000
_cell.angle_alpha   90.00
_cell.angle_beta   90.00
_cell.angle_gamma   90.00
#
_symmetry.space_group_name_H-M   'P 1'
#
loop_
_entity.id
_entity.type
_entity.pdbx_description
1 polymer ?
#
loop_
_entity_poly.entity_id
_entity_poly.type
_entity_poly.pdbx_seq_one_letter_code
_entity_poly.pdbx_strand_id
1 'polypeptide(L)'
;MVQFIEKLENEYLPHCRPVGSASALPGGDKYYEAALKHYTADYVTAEYAHQLGLKEIQRITTDMKQIMSKEGFVGGIGDYTQYLLSDPDETFATSGWALYTEYLSEQMGIIKTDRERFGKLSMESLRAARLVVDTGIHYYNWTMERATEYLKENTALSNASCWAQIERYVRWPGQACSYKIGELKIKEIRQRAEQELGASFSIPEFHKALLDLGPCPLQLMEDEMNKWIESSKPVESAAHQIMCCHFLFISLLFPVISSIYQL
;
A
#
# COMPACT_ATOMS: atom_id res chain seq x y z
N MET A 1 42.10 6.48 -3.59
CA MET A 1 40.86 7.18 -3.21
C MET A 1 40.85 8.63 -3.68
N VAL A 2 41.89 9.42 -3.39
CA VAL A 2 42.01 10.82 -3.87
C VAL A 2 41.90 10.96 -5.40
N GLN A 3 42.67 10.18 -6.17
CA GLN A 3 42.59 10.19 -7.65
C GLN A 3 41.20 9.82 -8.20
N PHE A 4 40.41 9.03 -7.48
CA PHE A 4 39.06 8.65 -7.90
C PHE A 4 38.09 9.82 -7.70
N ILE A 5 38.19 10.52 -6.57
CA ILE A 5 37.39 11.71 -6.27
C ILE A 5 37.71 12.82 -7.27
N GLU A 6 39.00 13.09 -7.52
CA GLU A 6 39.42 14.11 -8.49
C GLU A 6 38.87 13.86 -9.89
N LYS A 7 38.81 12.59 -10.32
CA LYS A 7 38.17 12.25 -11.60
C LYS A 7 36.67 12.48 -11.57
N LEU A 8 35.98 12.07 -10.51
CA LEU A 8 34.54 12.33 -10.39
C LEU A 8 34.22 13.82 -10.41
N GLU A 9 34.97 14.64 -9.69
CA GLU A 9 34.74 16.08 -9.57
C GLU A 9 35.11 16.84 -10.84
N ASN A 10 36.24 16.54 -11.46
CA ASN A 10 36.75 17.34 -12.58
C ASN A 10 36.36 16.80 -13.96
N GLU A 11 36.19 15.48 -14.12
CA GLU A 11 35.90 14.86 -15.42
C GLU A 11 34.42 14.45 -15.56
N TYR A 12 33.71 14.08 -14.48
CA TYR A 12 32.34 13.57 -14.59
C TYR A 12 31.29 14.61 -14.19
N LEU A 13 31.45 15.25 -13.04
CA LEU A 13 30.47 16.17 -12.47
C LEU A 13 30.08 17.33 -13.40
N PRO A 14 31.00 17.98 -14.15
CA PRO A 14 30.63 19.06 -15.07
C PRO A 14 29.74 18.61 -16.24
N HIS A 15 29.74 17.31 -16.54
CA HIS A 15 28.92 16.70 -17.59
C HIS A 15 27.66 16.01 -17.05
N CYS A 16 27.47 15.99 -15.73
CA CYS A 16 26.25 15.49 -15.13
C CYS A 16 25.08 16.45 -15.40
N ARG A 17 23.90 15.87 -15.58
CA ARG A 17 22.66 16.63 -15.72
C ARG A 17 22.36 17.42 -14.44
N PRO A 18 21.77 18.62 -14.53
CA PRO A 18 21.35 19.38 -13.36
C PRO A 18 20.05 18.84 -12.73
N VAL A 19 19.35 17.92 -13.40
CA VAL A 19 18.05 17.39 -12.97
C VAL A 19 18.19 15.93 -12.55
N GLY A 20 17.75 15.59 -11.33
CA GLY A 20 17.84 14.22 -10.80
C GLY A 20 16.93 13.21 -11.50
N SER A 21 15.83 13.65 -12.13
CA SER A 21 14.78 12.75 -12.64
C SER A 21 15.30 11.74 -13.66
N ALA A 22 14.81 10.50 -13.55
CA ALA A 22 14.99 9.44 -14.53
C ALA A 22 14.48 9.85 -15.92
N SER A 23 13.35 10.57 -16.01
CA SER A 23 12.78 11.09 -17.25
C SER A 23 13.70 12.03 -18.03
N ALA A 24 14.68 12.67 -17.37
CA ALA A 24 15.63 13.56 -18.05
C ALA A 24 16.67 12.80 -18.89
N LEU A 25 16.72 11.46 -18.80
CA LEU A 25 17.58 10.64 -19.65
C LEU A 25 17.00 10.48 -21.07
N PRO A 26 17.84 10.25 -22.10
CA PRO A 26 17.36 9.76 -23.39
C PRO A 26 16.55 8.46 -23.21
N GLY A 27 15.25 8.48 -23.54
CA GLY A 27 14.33 7.36 -23.28
C GLY A 27 13.99 7.14 -21.79
N GLY A 28 14.18 8.16 -20.96
CA GLY A 28 14.01 8.10 -19.50
C GLY A 28 12.58 7.84 -19.04
N ASP A 29 11.59 8.22 -19.86
CA ASP A 29 10.18 7.89 -19.69
C ASP A 29 9.94 6.37 -19.67
N LYS A 30 10.43 5.67 -20.70
CA LYS A 30 10.32 4.20 -20.81
C LYS A 30 11.12 3.50 -19.73
N TYR A 31 12.30 4.04 -19.40
CA TYR A 31 13.11 3.52 -18.30
C TYR A 31 12.35 3.63 -16.96
N TYR A 32 11.73 4.78 -16.68
CA TYR A 32 10.99 4.96 -15.44
C TYR A 32 9.77 4.04 -15.37
N GLU A 33 9.00 3.90 -16.44
CA GLU A 33 7.88 2.95 -16.48
C GLU A 33 8.33 1.52 -16.22
N ALA A 34 9.43 1.09 -16.84
CA ALA A 34 9.99 -0.24 -16.63
C ALA A 34 10.48 -0.43 -15.18
N ALA A 35 11.14 0.58 -14.60
CA ALA A 35 11.60 0.54 -13.21
C ALA A 35 10.42 0.49 -12.22
N LEU A 36 9.37 1.29 -12.46
CA LEU A 36 8.16 1.27 -11.65
C LEU A 36 7.52 -0.11 -11.65
N LYS A 37 7.35 -0.72 -12.83
CA LYS A 37 6.81 -2.09 -12.97
C LYS A 37 7.70 -3.13 -12.31
N HIS A 38 9.02 -3.02 -12.48
CA HIS A 38 9.99 -3.93 -11.86
C HIS A 38 9.85 -3.99 -10.34
N TYR A 39 9.64 -2.84 -9.69
CA TYR A 39 9.47 -2.77 -8.24
C TYR A 39 8.03 -3.01 -7.76
N THR A 40 7.05 -3.02 -8.66
CA THR A 40 5.63 -3.08 -8.31
C THR A 40 4.92 -4.21 -9.06
N ALA A 41 4.17 -3.88 -10.12
CA ALA A 41 3.45 -4.81 -10.98
C ALA A 41 3.20 -4.17 -12.36
N ASP A 42 2.91 -4.99 -13.36
CA ASP A 42 2.73 -4.54 -14.75
C ASP A 42 1.57 -3.57 -14.95
N TYR A 43 0.52 -3.66 -14.12
CA TYR A 43 -0.66 -2.80 -14.18
C TYR A 43 -0.42 -1.40 -13.57
N VAL A 44 0.71 -1.18 -12.89
CA VAL A 44 0.99 0.08 -12.19
C VAL A 44 1.56 1.10 -13.19
N THR A 45 0.78 2.13 -13.50
CA THR A 45 1.24 3.31 -14.23
C THR A 45 1.68 4.42 -13.28
N ALA A 46 2.48 5.37 -13.78
CA ALA A 46 2.92 6.52 -12.99
C ALA A 46 1.73 7.37 -12.53
N GLU A 47 0.73 7.58 -13.38
CA GLU A 47 -0.49 8.31 -13.02
C GLU A 47 -1.30 7.57 -11.97
N TYR A 48 -1.48 6.25 -12.13
CA TYR A 48 -2.19 5.44 -11.14
C TYR A 48 -1.52 5.55 -9.77
N ALA A 49 -0.19 5.34 -9.71
CA ALA A 49 0.57 5.45 -8.48
C ALA A 49 0.47 6.86 -7.87
N HIS A 50 0.60 7.92 -8.68
CA HIS A 50 0.51 9.30 -8.21
C HIS A 50 -0.86 9.61 -7.60
N GLN A 51 -1.94 9.30 -8.31
CA GLN A 51 -3.31 9.56 -7.86
C GLN A 51 -3.66 8.74 -6.62
N LEU A 52 -3.20 7.48 -6.56
CA LEU A 52 -3.34 6.65 -5.38
C LEU A 52 -2.62 7.26 -4.17
N GLY A 53 -1.40 7.77 -4.38
CA GLY A 53 -0.64 8.47 -3.36
C GLY A 53 -1.36 9.70 -2.82
N LEU A 54 -1.89 10.55 -3.71
CA LEU A 54 -2.64 11.75 -3.32
C LEU A 54 -3.89 11.39 -2.50
N LYS A 55 -4.63 10.37 -2.91
CA LYS A 55 -5.81 9.87 -2.19
C LYS A 55 -5.45 9.37 -0.79
N GLU A 56 -4.40 8.56 -0.68
CA GLU A 56 -3.97 8.01 0.61
C GLU A 56 -3.42 9.11 1.54
N ILE A 57 -2.65 10.07 1.01
CA ILE A 57 -2.20 11.23 1.77
C ILE A 57 -3.38 12.05 2.30
N GLN A 58 -4.38 12.32 1.47
CA GLN A 58 -5.57 13.03 1.92
C GLN A 58 -6.25 12.29 3.08
N ARG A 59 -6.49 10.98 2.93
CA ARG A 59 -7.11 10.15 3.98
C ARG A 59 -6.30 10.19 5.28
N ILE A 60 -5.00 9.94 5.21
CA ILE A 60 -4.13 9.83 6.38
C ILE A 60 -3.96 11.17 7.08
N THR A 61 -3.72 12.25 6.34
CA THR A 61 -3.54 13.58 6.93
C THR A 61 -4.82 14.09 7.58
N THR A 62 -6.00 13.73 7.06
CA THR A 62 -7.29 13.98 7.73
C THR A 62 -7.35 13.27 9.09
N ASP A 63 -7.02 11.98 9.15
CA ASP A 63 -7.02 11.22 10.40
C ASP A 63 -6.04 11.77 11.44
N MET A 64 -4.83 12.15 10.99
CA MET A 64 -3.80 12.75 11.84
C MET A 64 -4.26 14.09 12.42
N LYS A 65 -4.86 14.95 11.59
CA LYS A 65 -5.41 16.25 12.03
C LYS A 65 -6.54 16.09 13.03
N GLN A 66 -7.37 15.04 12.90
CA GLN A 66 -8.40 14.73 13.88
C GLN A 66 -7.80 14.38 15.26
N ILE A 67 -6.74 13.57 15.28
CA ILE A 67 -6.01 13.25 16.52
C ILE A 67 -5.41 14.51 17.14
N MET A 68 -4.69 15.32 16.36
CA MET A 68 -4.11 16.58 16.83
C MET A 68 -5.16 17.51 17.43
N SER A 69 -6.33 17.61 16.78
CA SER A 69 -7.44 18.44 17.26
C SER A 69 -8.03 17.93 18.58
N LYS A 70 -8.10 16.61 18.80
CA LYS A 70 -8.58 16.04 20.07
C LYS A 70 -7.64 16.37 21.23
N GLU A 71 -6.34 16.41 20.96
CA GLU A 71 -5.33 16.75 21.97
C GLU A 71 -5.12 18.26 22.16
N GLY A 72 -5.88 19.09 21.42
CA GLY A 72 -5.78 20.55 21.49
C GLY A 72 -4.48 21.12 20.88
N PHE A 73 -3.79 20.35 20.05
CA PHE A 73 -2.57 20.81 19.39
C PHE A 73 -2.89 21.73 18.21
N VAL A 74 -2.18 22.86 18.13
CA VAL A 74 -2.28 23.84 17.04
C VAL A 74 -0.95 23.90 16.31
N GLY A 75 -0.93 23.46 15.05
CA GLY A 75 0.28 23.41 14.22
C GLY A 75 0.14 22.43 13.05
N GLY A 76 1.22 22.24 12.29
CA GLY A 76 1.31 21.24 11.23
C GLY A 76 1.61 19.83 11.76
N ILE A 77 1.47 18.84 10.87
CA ILE A 77 1.78 17.42 11.18
C ILE A 77 3.26 17.25 11.57
N GLY A 78 4.15 17.95 10.88
CA GLY A 78 5.58 17.98 11.22
C GLY A 78 5.85 18.54 12.62
N ASP A 79 5.16 19.62 13.00
CA ASP A 79 5.31 20.25 14.32
C ASP A 79 4.87 19.32 15.45
N TYR A 80 3.76 18.61 15.26
CA TYR A 80 3.25 17.66 16.24
C TYR A 80 4.15 16.44 16.39
N THR A 81 4.80 16.00 15.30
CA THR A 81 5.81 14.93 15.39
C THR A 81 7.01 15.38 16.20
N GLN A 82 7.53 16.59 15.96
CA GLN A 82 8.66 17.12 16.73
C GLN A 82 8.31 17.27 18.22
N TYR A 83 7.05 17.58 18.53
CA TYR A 83 6.51 17.53 19.89
C TYR A 83 6.55 16.11 20.48
N LEU A 84 6.10 15.08 19.75
CA LEU A 84 6.11 13.68 20.19
C LEU A 84 7.52 13.10 20.33
N LEU A 85 8.44 13.39 19.41
CA LEU A 85 9.82 12.88 19.38
C LEU A 85 10.73 13.47 20.49
N SER A 86 10.21 14.34 21.35
CA SER A 86 10.89 14.70 22.60
C SER A 86 10.85 13.56 23.65
N ASP A 87 10.10 12.50 23.36
CA ASP A 87 10.02 11.24 24.11
C ASP A 87 10.96 10.18 23.46
N PRO A 88 11.85 9.48 24.20
CA PRO A 88 12.99 8.77 23.61
C PRO A 88 12.74 7.41 22.94
N ASP A 89 11.52 6.90 22.86
CA ASP A 89 11.27 5.55 22.36
C ASP A 89 10.44 5.56 21.07
N GLU A 90 11.06 5.35 19.88
CA GLU A 90 10.38 4.74 18.73
C GLU A 90 11.36 4.38 17.57
N THR A 91 11.26 3.16 17.03
CA THR A 91 12.08 2.64 15.90
C THR A 91 11.20 1.94 14.86
N PHE A 92 11.61 1.99 13.58
CA PHE A 92 10.74 1.79 12.41
C PHE A 92 11.25 0.74 11.40
N ALA A 93 10.36 -0.08 10.80
CA ALA A 93 10.69 -1.17 9.84
C ALA A 93 9.93 -1.10 8.48
N THR A 94 10.25 -2.02 7.55
CA THR A 94 10.08 -1.91 6.07
C THR A 94 9.46 -3.14 5.37
N SER A 95 8.84 -2.91 4.18
CA SER A 95 8.14 -3.81 3.21
C SER A 95 6.61 -3.68 3.17
N GLY A 96 5.95 -4.03 2.05
CA GLY A 96 4.49 -3.97 1.90
C GLY A 96 3.74 -4.90 2.86
N TRP A 97 4.31 -6.08 3.15
CA TRP A 97 3.86 -6.96 4.24
C TRP A 97 4.03 -6.29 5.60
N ALA A 98 5.18 -5.68 5.89
CA ALA A 98 5.38 -4.97 7.16
C ALA A 98 4.34 -3.85 7.36
N LEU A 99 4.08 -3.04 6.33
CA LEU A 99 3.06 -2.01 6.39
C LEU A 99 1.65 -2.61 6.59
N TYR A 100 1.37 -3.77 5.99
CA TYR A 100 0.14 -4.51 6.25
C TYR A 100 0.06 -5.02 7.70
N THR A 101 1.16 -5.46 8.31
CA THR A 101 1.18 -5.85 9.73
C THR A 101 0.98 -4.65 10.67
N GLU A 102 1.45 -3.46 10.30
CA GLU A 102 1.13 -2.21 11.02
C GLU A 102 -0.39 -1.95 10.97
N TYR A 103 -1.04 -2.19 9.83
CA TYR A 103 -2.51 -2.15 9.73
C TYR A 103 -3.19 -3.20 10.64
N LEU A 104 -2.67 -4.43 10.71
CA LEU A 104 -3.21 -5.48 11.60
C LEU A 104 -3.15 -5.10 13.08
N SER A 105 -2.15 -4.32 13.50
CA SER A 105 -1.98 -3.93 14.91
C SER A 105 -3.21 -3.22 15.50
N GLU A 106 -3.95 -2.46 14.69
CA GLU A 106 -5.23 -1.85 15.11
C GLU A 106 -6.32 -2.91 15.28
N GLN A 107 -6.44 -3.86 14.34
CA GLN A 107 -7.44 -4.93 14.43
C GLN A 107 -7.19 -5.89 15.59
N MET A 108 -5.92 -6.02 16.01
CA MET A 108 -5.51 -6.84 17.14
C MET A 108 -5.64 -6.12 18.50
N GLY A 109 -6.05 -4.84 18.51
CA GLY A 109 -6.16 -4.04 19.73
C GLY A 109 -4.81 -3.73 20.40
N ILE A 110 -3.71 -3.75 19.62
CA ILE A 110 -2.37 -3.39 20.10
C ILE A 110 -2.26 -1.88 20.23
N ILE A 111 -2.73 -1.14 19.21
CA ILE A 111 -2.80 0.33 19.22
C ILE A 111 -3.99 0.73 20.08
N LYS A 112 -3.75 1.42 21.20
CA LYS A 112 -4.76 1.75 22.21
C LYS A 112 -4.96 3.24 22.40
N THR A 113 -3.93 4.03 22.12
CA THR A 113 -3.93 5.47 22.34
C THR A 113 -3.92 6.24 21.03
N ASP A 114 -4.44 7.48 21.07
CA ASP A 114 -4.42 8.38 19.91
C ASP A 114 -2.97 8.70 19.48
N ARG A 115 -2.00 8.73 20.42
CA ARG A 115 -0.57 8.88 20.12
C ARG A 115 0.03 7.71 19.35
N GLU A 116 -0.19 6.47 19.81
CA GLU A 116 0.27 5.27 19.09
C GLU A 116 -0.36 5.21 17.68
N ARG A 117 -1.64 5.59 17.57
CA ARG A 117 -2.32 5.69 16.27
C ARG A 117 -1.69 6.78 15.40
N PHE A 118 -1.31 7.92 15.97
CA PHE A 118 -0.61 8.98 15.25
C PHE A 118 0.77 8.52 14.74
N GLY A 119 1.55 7.80 15.57
CA GLY A 119 2.83 7.24 15.17
C GLY A 119 2.69 6.30 13.97
N LYS A 120 1.72 5.37 14.02
CA LYS A 120 1.37 4.51 12.88
C LYS A 120 0.97 5.31 11.64
N LEU A 121 0.08 6.29 11.77
CA LEU A 121 -0.37 7.11 10.63
C LEU A 121 0.77 7.94 10.03
N SER A 122 1.70 8.42 10.86
CA SER A 122 2.91 9.11 10.41
C SER A 122 3.80 8.21 9.56
N MET A 123 3.85 6.93 9.89
CA MET A 123 4.60 5.93 9.13
C MET A 123 3.91 5.58 7.82
N GLU A 124 2.59 5.45 7.84
CA GLU A 124 1.77 5.24 6.67
C GLU A 124 1.84 6.43 5.70
N SER A 125 1.80 7.66 6.21
CA SER A 125 1.87 8.89 5.41
C SER A 125 3.16 8.97 4.62
N LEU A 126 4.30 8.58 5.20
CA LEU A 126 5.56 8.51 4.46
C LEU A 126 5.48 7.54 3.27
N ARG A 127 4.84 6.37 3.42
CA ARG A 127 4.73 5.39 2.32
C ARG A 127 3.73 5.84 1.26
N ALA A 128 2.66 6.53 1.66
CA ALA A 128 1.75 7.18 0.71
C ALA A 128 2.44 8.34 -0.04
N ALA A 129 3.20 9.18 0.66
CA ALA A 129 3.92 10.31 0.07
C ALA A 129 4.95 9.85 -0.96
N ARG A 130 5.60 8.70 -0.73
CA ARG A 130 6.53 8.07 -1.68
C ARG A 130 5.93 7.86 -3.06
N LEU A 131 4.66 7.44 -3.15
CA LEU A 131 3.97 7.31 -4.43
C LEU A 131 3.90 8.64 -5.18
N VAL A 132 3.60 9.72 -4.46
CA VAL A 132 3.43 11.06 -5.03
C VAL A 132 4.76 11.67 -5.43
N VAL A 133 5.78 11.60 -4.57
CA VAL A 133 7.07 12.26 -4.85
C VAL A 133 7.91 11.50 -5.86
N ASP A 134 7.89 10.16 -5.88
CA ASP A 134 8.64 9.36 -6.84
C ASP A 134 8.11 9.60 -8.26
N THR A 135 6.80 9.46 -8.46
CA THR A 135 6.13 9.79 -9.73
C THR A 135 6.18 11.29 -10.03
N GLY A 136 6.12 12.13 -9.01
CA GLY A 136 6.28 13.58 -9.13
C GLY A 136 7.61 13.93 -9.79
N ILE A 137 8.71 13.40 -9.28
CA ILE A 137 10.06 13.64 -9.80
C ILE A 137 10.23 13.01 -11.18
N HIS A 138 9.82 11.75 -11.35
CA HIS A 138 10.20 10.95 -12.49
C HIS A 138 9.21 10.97 -13.66
N TYR A 139 7.98 11.41 -13.44
CA TYR A 139 6.95 11.49 -14.48
C TYR A 139 6.46 12.91 -14.68
N TYR A 140 6.16 13.62 -13.59
CA TYR A 140 5.67 15.01 -13.63
C TYR A 140 6.77 16.08 -13.58
N ASN A 141 8.04 15.67 -13.64
CA ASN A 141 9.21 16.55 -13.65
C ASN A 141 9.25 17.54 -12.47
N TRP A 142 8.82 17.12 -11.28
CA TRP A 142 8.98 17.91 -10.07
C TRP A 142 10.47 18.09 -9.76
N THR A 143 10.83 19.28 -9.30
CA THR A 143 12.17 19.51 -8.76
C THR A 143 12.33 18.81 -7.42
N MET A 144 13.59 18.56 -7.02
CA MET A 144 13.89 17.96 -5.72
C MET A 144 13.39 18.83 -4.56
N GLU A 145 13.41 20.15 -4.72
CA GLU A 145 12.90 21.12 -3.74
C GLU A 145 11.39 21.00 -3.59
N ARG A 146 10.63 20.94 -4.69
CA ARG A 146 9.18 20.73 -4.66
C ARG A 146 8.83 19.40 -3.99
N ALA A 147 9.54 18.33 -4.36
CA ALA A 147 9.33 17.02 -3.76
C ALA A 147 9.67 17.00 -2.26
N THR A 148 10.73 17.71 -1.86
CA THR A 148 11.12 17.87 -0.46
C THR A 148 10.07 18.63 0.33
N GLU A 149 9.54 19.72 -0.22
CA GLU A 149 8.48 20.50 0.42
C GLU A 149 7.20 19.67 0.60
N TYR A 150 6.83 18.90 -0.43
CA TYR A 150 5.71 17.97 -0.33
C TYR A 150 5.89 16.95 0.82
N LEU A 151 7.09 16.42 1.03
CA LEU A 151 7.36 15.53 2.17
C LEU A 151 7.21 16.26 3.51
N LYS A 152 7.71 17.49 3.64
CA LYS A 152 7.58 18.25 4.90
C LYS A 152 6.12 18.54 5.26
N GLU A 153 5.31 18.90 4.27
CA GLU A 153 3.90 19.24 4.49
C GLU A 153 3.05 18.03 4.88
N ASN A 154 3.39 16.85 4.37
CA ASN A 154 2.53 15.67 4.42
C ASN A 154 3.06 14.54 5.29
N THR A 155 4.26 14.68 5.87
CA THR A 155 4.89 13.64 6.69
C THR A 155 5.45 14.21 7.99
N ALA A 156 5.82 13.29 8.86
CA ALA A 156 6.44 13.50 10.16
C ALA A 156 7.97 13.66 10.09
N LEU A 157 8.56 13.71 8.89
CA LEU A 157 10.01 13.71 8.73
C LEU A 157 10.66 15.06 9.07
N SER A 158 11.88 15.01 9.62
CA SER A 158 12.73 16.18 9.73
C SER A 158 13.20 16.67 8.35
N ASN A 159 13.55 17.95 8.25
CA ASN A 159 14.04 18.56 6.99
C ASN A 159 15.23 17.80 6.38
N ALA A 160 16.20 17.41 7.20
CA ALA A 160 17.36 16.63 6.77
C ALA A 160 16.95 15.24 6.24
N SER A 161 16.00 14.59 6.92
CA SER A 161 15.46 13.30 6.49
C SER A 161 14.67 13.41 5.18
N CYS A 162 13.87 14.47 4.99
CA CYS A 162 13.15 14.71 3.74
C CYS A 162 14.11 14.78 2.55
N TRP A 163 15.16 15.58 2.65
CA TRP A 163 16.14 15.71 1.58
C TRP A 163 16.84 14.38 1.27
N ALA A 164 17.32 13.66 2.31
CA ALA A 164 17.97 12.36 2.14
C ALA A 164 17.04 11.31 1.51
N GLN A 165 15.73 11.36 1.81
CA GLN A 165 14.74 10.51 1.13
C GLN A 165 14.62 10.86 -0.36
N ILE A 166 14.54 12.15 -0.72
CA ILE A 166 14.46 12.59 -2.12
C ILE A 166 15.69 12.16 -2.91
N GLU A 167 16.89 12.31 -2.36
CA GLU A 167 18.13 11.82 -2.99
C GLU A 167 18.09 10.31 -3.24
N ARG A 168 17.52 9.53 -2.30
CA ARG A 168 17.33 8.09 -2.47
C ARG A 168 16.37 7.78 -3.62
N TYR A 169 15.25 8.50 -3.72
CA TYR A 169 14.24 8.26 -4.75
C TYR A 169 14.79 8.58 -6.14
N VAL A 170 15.56 9.66 -6.26
CA VAL A 170 16.32 9.99 -7.47
C VAL A 170 17.27 8.86 -7.89
N ARG A 171 17.93 8.21 -6.92
CA ARG A 171 18.88 7.11 -7.18
C ARG A 171 18.20 5.80 -7.58
N TRP A 172 17.02 5.51 -7.03
CA TRP A 172 16.28 4.25 -7.25
C TRP A 172 14.82 4.52 -7.67
N PRO A 173 14.59 4.92 -8.93
CA PRO A 173 13.27 5.28 -9.43
C PRO A 173 12.27 4.12 -9.30
N GLY A 174 11.07 4.39 -8.79
CA GLY A 174 9.97 3.42 -8.68
C GLY A 174 10.05 2.50 -7.46
N GLN A 175 11.23 2.35 -6.84
CA GLN A 175 11.43 1.51 -5.66
C GLN A 175 10.54 1.96 -4.50
N ALA A 176 10.41 3.27 -4.32
CA ALA A 176 9.66 3.86 -3.22
C ALA A 176 8.15 3.57 -3.29
N CYS A 177 7.62 3.30 -4.50
CA CYS A 177 6.21 2.99 -4.74
C CYS A 177 5.80 1.58 -4.25
N SER A 178 6.75 0.64 -4.23
CA SER A 178 6.53 -0.77 -3.87
C SER A 178 5.86 -0.97 -2.50
N TYR A 179 6.17 -0.12 -1.52
CA TYR A 179 5.68 -0.26 -0.15
C TYR A 179 4.16 -0.15 -0.09
N LYS A 180 3.61 0.98 -0.56
CA LYS A 180 2.19 1.26 -0.43
C LYS A 180 1.36 0.44 -1.41
N ILE A 181 1.88 0.20 -2.62
CA ILE A 181 1.23 -0.67 -3.60
C ILE A 181 1.14 -2.10 -3.07
N GLY A 182 2.23 -2.62 -2.47
CA GLY A 182 2.23 -3.96 -1.89
C GLY A 182 1.24 -4.11 -0.72
N GLU A 183 1.21 -3.14 0.21
CA GLU A 183 0.23 -3.13 1.31
C GLU A 183 -1.21 -3.17 0.78
N LEU A 184 -1.53 -2.28 -0.16
CA LEU A 184 -2.88 -2.17 -0.72
C LEU A 184 -3.28 -3.43 -1.48
N LYS A 185 -2.35 -4.06 -2.21
CA LYS A 185 -2.62 -5.33 -2.89
C LYS A 185 -2.92 -6.45 -1.89
N ILE A 186 -2.17 -6.56 -0.79
CA ILE A 186 -2.45 -7.55 0.26
C ILE A 186 -3.83 -7.30 0.87
N LYS A 187 -4.20 -6.03 1.14
CA LYS A 187 -5.52 -5.66 1.67
C LYS A 187 -6.64 -5.96 0.68
N GLU A 188 -6.43 -5.73 -0.61
CA GLU A 188 -7.38 -6.05 -1.67
C GLU A 188 -7.63 -7.57 -1.74
N ILE A 189 -6.57 -8.37 -1.79
CA ILE A 189 -6.67 -9.84 -1.82
C ILE A 189 -7.37 -10.35 -0.56
N ARG A 190 -7.03 -9.79 0.62
CA ARG A 190 -7.70 -10.14 1.87
C ARG A 190 -9.19 -9.81 1.83
N GLN A 191 -9.56 -8.62 1.39
CA GLN A 191 -10.97 -8.22 1.30
C GLN A 191 -11.74 -9.16 0.36
N ARG A 192 -11.12 -9.54 -0.76
CA ARG A 192 -11.68 -10.53 -1.68
C ARG A 192 -11.86 -11.89 -1.01
N ALA A 193 -10.86 -12.37 -0.28
CA ALA A 193 -10.94 -13.62 0.48
C ALA A 193 -12.04 -13.59 1.56
N GLU A 194 -12.15 -12.48 2.30
CA GLU A 194 -13.21 -12.27 3.30
C GLU A 194 -14.61 -12.31 2.66
N GLN A 195 -14.76 -11.71 1.46
CA GLN A 195 -16.03 -11.71 0.72
C GLN A 195 -16.38 -13.08 0.14
N GLU A 196 -15.43 -13.76 -0.48
CA GLU A 196 -15.69 -15.03 -1.18
C GLU A 196 -15.81 -16.23 -0.24
N LEU A 197 -15.05 -16.24 0.86
CA LEU A 197 -15.09 -17.34 1.83
C LEU A 197 -16.13 -17.11 2.92
N GLY A 198 -16.55 -15.87 3.16
CA GLY A 198 -17.57 -15.52 4.14
C GLY A 198 -17.28 -16.11 5.52
N ALA A 199 -18.20 -16.93 6.04
CA ALA A 199 -18.05 -17.59 7.34
C ALA A 199 -16.91 -18.62 7.40
N SER A 200 -16.41 -19.07 6.25
CA SER A 200 -15.26 -19.98 6.15
C SER A 200 -13.91 -19.24 6.10
N PHE A 201 -13.90 -17.91 6.04
CA PHE A 201 -12.67 -17.13 6.05
C PHE A 201 -11.92 -17.29 7.39
N SER A 202 -10.61 -17.56 7.31
CA SER A 202 -9.73 -17.69 8.45
C SER A 202 -8.49 -16.82 8.24
N ILE A 203 -8.32 -15.79 9.09
CA ILE A 203 -7.17 -14.88 8.97
C ILE A 203 -5.81 -15.58 9.19
N PRO A 204 -5.64 -16.55 10.10
CA PRO A 204 -4.39 -17.29 10.21
C PRO A 204 -4.07 -18.13 8.96
N GLU A 205 -5.09 -18.76 8.35
CA GLU A 205 -4.89 -19.53 7.12
C GLU A 205 -4.55 -18.63 5.93
N PHE A 206 -5.20 -17.46 5.85
CA PHE A 206 -4.84 -16.43 4.86
C PHE A 206 -3.38 -15.98 5.00
N HIS A 207 -2.93 -15.65 6.22
CA HIS A 207 -1.54 -15.25 6.46
C HIS A 207 -0.56 -16.38 6.18
N LYS A 208 -0.90 -17.62 6.55
CA LYS A 208 -0.09 -18.79 6.26
C LYS A 208 0.09 -18.97 4.75
N ALA A 209 -1.01 -18.99 4.00
CA ALA A 209 -0.99 -19.13 2.55
C ALA A 209 -0.15 -18.05 1.88
N LEU A 210 -0.29 -16.80 2.32
CA LEU A 210 0.49 -15.67 1.79
C LEU A 210 1.99 -15.78 2.12
N LEU A 211 2.34 -16.16 3.34
CA LEU A 211 3.73 -16.28 3.79
C LEU A 211 4.45 -17.49 3.18
N ASP A 212 3.73 -18.58 2.91
CA ASP A 212 4.26 -19.79 2.27
C ASP A 212 4.76 -19.52 0.83
N LEU A 213 4.29 -18.44 0.18
CA LEU A 213 4.80 -18.00 -1.13
C LEU A 213 6.23 -17.46 -1.07
N GLY A 214 6.66 -16.97 0.09
CA GLY A 214 7.89 -16.20 0.25
C GLY A 214 7.88 -14.87 -0.53
N PRO A 215 9.03 -14.17 -0.61
CA PRO A 215 9.16 -12.94 -1.38
C PRO A 215 8.93 -13.22 -2.88
N CYS A 216 7.83 -12.71 -3.43
CA CYS A 216 7.45 -12.91 -4.82
C CYS A 216 6.92 -11.60 -5.46
N PRO A 217 6.90 -11.51 -6.80
CA PRO A 217 6.24 -10.42 -7.51
C PRO A 217 4.75 -10.34 -7.15
N LEU A 218 4.18 -9.13 -7.12
CA LEU A 218 2.78 -8.92 -6.72
C LEU A 218 1.77 -9.66 -7.60
N GLN A 219 2.06 -9.81 -8.90
CA GLN A 219 1.18 -10.56 -9.80
C GLN A 219 1.15 -12.05 -9.42
N LEU A 220 2.31 -12.65 -9.15
CA LEU A 220 2.39 -14.05 -8.71
C LEU A 220 1.69 -14.23 -7.36
N MET A 221 1.88 -13.29 -6.43
CA MET A 221 1.18 -13.27 -5.15
C MET A 221 -0.34 -13.27 -5.34
N GLU A 222 -0.86 -12.39 -6.19
CA GLU A 222 -2.29 -12.34 -6.48
C GLU A 222 -2.80 -13.63 -7.11
N ASP A 223 -2.09 -14.17 -8.11
CA ASP A 223 -2.49 -15.39 -8.80
C ASP A 223 -2.53 -16.61 -7.85
N GLU A 224 -1.50 -16.79 -7.02
CA GLU A 224 -1.45 -17.89 -6.06
C GLU A 224 -2.48 -17.73 -4.94
N MET A 225 -2.72 -16.51 -4.47
CA MET A 225 -3.75 -16.26 -3.47
C MET A 225 -5.17 -16.45 -4.04
N ASN A 226 -5.41 -16.11 -5.30
CA ASN A 226 -6.69 -16.40 -5.97
C ASN A 226 -6.93 -17.91 -6.07
N LYS A 227 -5.90 -18.70 -6.40
CA LYS A 227 -5.99 -20.18 -6.37
C LYS A 227 -6.31 -20.70 -4.97
N TRP A 228 -5.64 -20.15 -3.94
CA TRP A 228 -5.92 -20.50 -2.56
C TRP A 228 -7.36 -20.19 -2.16
N ILE A 229 -7.88 -19.00 -2.50
CA ILE A 229 -9.29 -18.61 -2.25
C ILE A 229 -10.23 -19.61 -2.92
N GLU A 230 -10.04 -19.91 -4.20
CA GLU A 230 -10.90 -20.84 -4.94
C GLU A 230 -10.89 -22.24 -4.31
N SER A 231 -9.70 -22.75 -3.96
CA SER A 231 -9.56 -24.05 -3.30
C SER A 231 -10.13 -24.11 -1.87
N SER A 232 -10.28 -22.95 -1.22
CA SER A 232 -10.78 -22.85 0.15
C SER A 232 -12.29 -22.64 0.24
N LYS A 233 -12.98 -22.46 -0.91
CA LYS A 233 -14.43 -22.34 -0.93
C LYS A 233 -15.07 -23.63 -0.39
N PRO A 234 -16.11 -23.52 0.44
CA PRO A 234 -16.83 -24.70 0.91
C PRO A 234 -17.37 -25.46 -0.29
N VAL A 235 -17.05 -26.75 -0.37
CA VAL A 235 -17.62 -27.64 -1.39
C VAL A 235 -19.14 -27.60 -1.22
N GLU A 236 -19.87 -27.15 -2.25
CA GLU A 236 -21.32 -27.33 -2.29
C GLU A 236 -21.60 -28.84 -2.08
N SER A 237 -22.09 -29.20 -0.90
CA SER A 237 -22.41 -30.60 -0.66
C SER A 237 -23.50 -31.03 -1.63
N ALA A 238 -23.38 -32.23 -2.20
CA ALA A 238 -24.43 -32.84 -3.03
C ALA A 238 -25.80 -32.83 -2.31
N ALA A 239 -25.82 -32.81 -0.97
CA ALA A 239 -27.02 -32.66 -0.17
C ALA A 239 -27.73 -31.30 -0.37
N HIS A 240 -26.99 -30.21 -0.58
CA HIS A 240 -27.58 -28.88 -0.84
C HIS A 240 -28.22 -28.82 -2.24
N GLN A 241 -27.57 -29.42 -3.24
CA GLN A 241 -28.13 -29.54 -4.59
C GLN A 241 -29.36 -30.46 -4.64
N ILE A 242 -29.32 -31.60 -3.93
CA ILE A 242 -30.47 -32.52 -3.83
C ILE A 242 -31.64 -31.86 -3.08
N MET A 243 -31.37 -31.10 -2.02
CA MET A 243 -32.40 -30.43 -1.21
C MET A 243 -33.07 -29.28 -1.99
N CYS A 244 -32.32 -28.49 -2.76
CA CYS A 244 -32.88 -27.47 -3.67
C CYS A 244 -33.75 -28.12 -4.77
N CYS A 245 -33.31 -29.24 -5.35
CA CYS A 245 -34.10 -29.99 -6.34
C CYS A 245 -35.38 -30.60 -5.73
N HIS A 246 -35.33 -31.10 -4.49
CA HIS A 246 -36.52 -31.63 -3.79
C HIS A 246 -37.54 -30.53 -3.44
N PHE A 247 -37.08 -29.35 -3.03
CA PHE A 247 -37.95 -28.21 -2.75
C PHE A 247 -38.66 -27.69 -4.01
N LEU A 248 -37.96 -27.67 -5.14
CA LEU A 248 -38.54 -27.35 -6.46
C LEU A 248 -39.56 -28.42 -6.90
N PHE A 249 -39.29 -29.71 -6.65
CA PHE A 249 -40.22 -30.79 -6.97
C PHE A 249 -41.51 -30.75 -6.14
N ILE A 250 -41.39 -30.50 -4.83
CA ILE A 250 -42.56 -30.44 -3.91
C ILE A 250 -43.43 -29.22 -4.22
N SER A 251 -42.83 -28.06 -4.54
CA SER A 251 -43.56 -26.84 -4.89
C SER A 251 -44.28 -26.92 -6.25
N LEU A 252 -43.76 -27.70 -7.20
CA LEU A 252 -44.42 -27.98 -8.48
C LEU A 252 -45.55 -29.04 -8.37
N LEU A 253 -45.52 -29.94 -7.38
CA LEU A 253 -46.54 -30.97 -7.16
C LEU A 253 -47.69 -30.52 -6.25
N PHE A 254 -47.47 -29.52 -5.39
CA PHE A 254 -48.48 -28.98 -4.48
C PHE A 254 -49.78 -28.48 -5.18
N PRO A 255 -49.73 -27.78 -6.33
CA PRO A 255 -50.94 -27.37 -7.04
C PRO A 255 -51.68 -28.54 -7.71
N VAL A 256 -51.00 -29.64 -8.03
CA VAL A 256 -51.61 -30.83 -8.66
C VAL A 256 -52.38 -31.66 -7.63
N ILE A 257 -51.84 -31.80 -6.42
CA ILE A 257 -52.47 -32.56 -5.33
C ILE A 257 -53.64 -31.77 -4.71
N SER A 258 -53.54 -30.43 -4.62
CA SER A 258 -54.64 -29.58 -4.14
C SER A 258 -55.88 -29.61 -5.05
N SER A 259 -55.73 -29.97 -6.33
CA SER A 259 -56.86 -30.10 -7.27
C SER A 259 -57.58 -31.45 -7.17
N ILE A 260 -57.01 -32.46 -6.51
CA ILE A 260 -57.56 -33.81 -6.41
C ILE A 260 -58.41 -33.99 -5.15
N TYR A 261 -58.20 -33.16 -4.12
CA TYR A 261 -58.88 -33.25 -2.81
C TYR A 261 -59.94 -32.16 -2.55
N GLN A 262 -60.35 -31.38 -3.56
CA GLN A 262 -61.57 -30.58 -3.49
C GLN A 262 -62.76 -31.38 -4.05
N LEU A 263 -63.28 -32.30 -3.24
CA LEU A 263 -64.60 -32.92 -3.37
C LEU A 263 -65.23 -33.06 -1.97
#